data_AF-A0AA97HVK0-F1
#
_entry.id   AF-A0AA97HVK0-F1
#
_cell.length_a   1.000
_cell.length_b   1.000
_cell.length_c   1.000
_cell.angle_alpha   90.00
_cell.angle_beta   90.00
_cell.angle_gamma   90.00
#
_symmetry.space_group_name_H-M   'P 1'
#
loop_
_entity.id
_entity.type
_entity.pdbx_description
1 polymer ?
#
loop_
_entity_poly.entity_id
_entity_poly.type
_entity_poly.pdbx_seq_one_letter_code
_entity_poly.pdbx_strand_id
1 'polypeptide(L)'
;MKTKKIFLIIFIFFILGIFIGYLISTKLIGRYNIVNATCTTINVAVENKMLNPNEIRKLGMLTKESLGDSQSKNAFKINNKRINSASEYSNCSQFIVGMNQ
;
A
#
# COMPACT_ATOMS: atom_id res chain seq x y z
N MET A 1 27.87 -5.73 -39.32
CA MET A 1 26.41 -5.66 -39.11
C MET A 1 25.91 -6.36 -37.83
N LYS A 2 26.49 -7.49 -37.39
CA LYS A 2 26.03 -8.23 -36.20
C LYS A 2 26.22 -7.49 -34.86
N THR A 3 27.34 -6.79 -34.68
CA THR A 3 27.65 -6.03 -33.44
C THR A 3 26.71 -4.85 -33.18
N LYS A 4 26.35 -4.07 -34.22
CA LYS A 4 25.36 -2.98 -34.08
C LYS A 4 23.96 -3.49 -33.68
N LYS A 5 23.55 -4.67 -34.19
CA LYS A 5 22.28 -5.30 -33.79
C LYS A 5 22.31 -5.78 -32.33
N ILE A 6 23.41 -6.36 -31.88
CA ILE A 6 23.59 -6.79 -30.48
C ILE A 6 23.51 -5.59 -29.53
N PHE A 7 24.20 -4.48 -29.87
CA PHE A 7 24.17 -3.27 -29.06
C PHE A 7 22.77 -2.65 -28.97
N LEU A 8 22.02 -2.64 -30.09
CA LEU A 8 20.63 -2.21 -30.13
C LEU A 8 19.73 -3.06 -29.21
N ILE A 9 19.90 -4.39 -29.24
CA ILE A 9 19.13 -5.31 -28.40
C ILE A 9 19.43 -5.07 -26.92
N ILE A 10 20.70 -4.94 -26.54
CA ILE A 10 21.11 -4.65 -25.16
C ILE A 10 20.50 -3.33 -24.68
N PHE A 11 20.54 -2.29 -25.52
CA PHE A 11 19.96 -0.99 -25.20
C PHE A 11 18.44 -1.05 -24.99
N ILE A 12 17.73 -1.81 -25.82
CA ILE A 12 16.28 -2.04 -25.67
C ILE A 12 15.98 -2.74 -24.34
N PHE A 13 16.69 -3.82 -24.02
CA PHE A 13 16.51 -4.54 -22.75
C PHE A 13 16.88 -3.67 -21.54
N PHE A 14 17.88 -2.81 -21.67
CA PHE A 14 18.27 -1.87 -20.61
C PHE A 14 17.16 -0.85 -20.33
N ILE A 15 16.58 -0.23 -21.37
CA ILE A 15 15.45 0.69 -21.22
C ILE A 15 14.23 -0.04 -20.62
N LEU A 16 13.93 -1.25 -21.11
CA LEU A 16 12.86 -2.08 -20.55
C LEU A 16 13.10 -2.39 -19.07
N GLY A 17 14.33 -2.74 -18.69
CA GLY A 17 14.70 -3.01 -17.29
C GLY A 17 14.51 -1.80 -16.39
N ILE A 18 14.92 -0.61 -16.84
CA ILE A 18 14.70 0.65 -16.10
C ILE A 18 13.20 0.92 -15.94
N PHE A 19 12.42 0.75 -17.01
CA PHE A 19 10.99 1.03 -16.98
C PHE A 19 10.23 0.09 -16.05
N ILE A 20 10.53 -1.22 -16.12
CA ILE A 20 9.96 -2.25 -15.24
C ILE A 20 10.39 -1.99 -13.79
N GLY A 21 11.68 -1.71 -13.55
CA GLY A 21 12.20 -1.40 -12.22
C GLY A 21 11.54 -0.17 -11.59
N TYR A 22 11.32 0.89 -12.37
CA TYR A 22 10.61 2.09 -11.95
C TYR A 22 9.15 1.79 -11.54
N LEU A 23 8.44 1.00 -12.35
CA LEU A 23 7.04 0.63 -12.07
C LEU A 23 6.90 -0.22 -10.80
N ILE A 24 7.84 -1.13 -10.54
CA ILE A 24 7.83 -1.99 -9.35
C ILE A 24 8.18 -1.16 -8.10
N SER A 25 9.27 -0.38 -8.15
CA SER A 25 9.75 0.41 -7.01
C SER A 25 8.67 1.39 -6.52
N THR A 26 8.11 2.18 -7.44
CA THR A 26 7.15 3.24 -7.10
C THR A 26 5.84 2.69 -6.53
N LYS A 27 5.32 1.59 -7.08
CA LYS A 27 4.04 1.02 -6.62
C LYS A 27 4.17 0.14 -5.39
N LEU A 28 5.24 -0.64 -5.26
CA LEU A 28 5.36 -1.60 -4.17
C LEU A 28 5.93 -0.96 -2.91
N ILE A 29 7.02 -0.20 -3.04
CA ILE A 29 7.71 0.43 -1.90
C ILE A 29 6.87 1.58 -1.37
N GLY A 30 6.32 2.42 -2.26
CA GLY A 30 5.43 3.52 -1.87
C GLY A 30 4.21 3.01 -1.09
N ARG A 31 3.58 1.95 -1.58
CA ARG A 31 2.46 1.30 -0.90
C ARG A 31 2.85 0.75 0.47
N TYR A 32 3.97 0.04 0.56
CA TYR A 32 4.44 -0.52 1.82
C TYR A 32 4.73 0.57 2.86
N ASN A 33 5.43 1.64 2.46
CA ASN A 33 5.77 2.74 3.36
C ASN A 33 4.52 3.48 3.87
N ILE A 34 3.53 3.74 3.00
CA ILE A 34 2.28 4.39 3.40
C ILE A 34 1.53 3.54 4.42
N VAL A 35 1.38 2.24 4.15
CA VAL A 35 0.67 1.32 5.05
C VAL A 35 1.43 1.18 6.37
N ASN A 36 2.75 0.98 6.32
CA ASN A 36 3.57 0.83 7.51
C ASN A 36 3.52 2.08 8.39
N ALA A 37 3.75 3.27 7.82
CA ALA A 37 3.68 4.53 8.56
C ALA A 37 2.31 4.73 9.21
N THR A 38 1.23 4.52 8.46
CA THR A 38 -0.14 4.64 8.97
C THR A 38 -0.40 3.68 10.12
N CYS A 39 0.00 2.41 9.97
CA CYS A 39 -0.22 1.40 10.99
C CYS A 39 0.63 1.63 12.24
N THR A 40 1.88 2.10 12.09
CA THR A 40 2.71 2.53 13.21
C THR A 40 2.05 3.70 13.95
N THR A 41 1.58 4.72 13.23
CA THR A 41 0.89 5.87 13.85
C THR A 41 -0.36 5.44 14.61
N ILE A 42 -1.18 4.56 14.03
CA ILE A 42 -2.38 4.05 14.71
C ILE A 42 -2.01 3.27 15.98
N ASN A 43 -1.00 2.40 15.92
CA ASN A 43 -0.56 1.66 17.09
C ASN A 43 -0.07 2.58 18.20
N VAL A 44 0.77 3.56 17.87
CA VAL A 44 1.26 4.55 18.83
C VAL A 44 0.09 5.34 19.45
N ALA A 45 -0.91 5.73 18.65
CA ALA A 45 -2.09 6.43 19.14
C ALA A 45 -2.90 5.56 20.12
N VAL A 46 -3.04 4.26 19.83
CA VAL A 46 -3.77 3.32 20.70
C VAL A 46 -3.00 3.05 21.99
N GLU A 47 -1.69 2.78 21.89
CA GLU A 47 -0.81 2.54 23.04
C GLU A 47 -0.78 3.72 24.00
N ASN A 48 -0.83 4.95 23.47
CA ASN A 48 -0.89 6.18 24.24
C ASN A 48 -2.32 6.63 24.58
N LYS A 49 -3.32 5.77 24.39
CA LYS A 49 -4.74 6.02 24.72
C LYS A 49 -5.34 7.25 24.01
N MET A 50 -4.75 7.69 22.91
CA MET A 50 -5.29 8.75 22.05
C MET A 50 -6.44 8.24 21.19
N LEU A 51 -6.49 6.92 20.95
CA LEU A 51 -7.53 6.27 20.15
C LEU A 51 -7.97 4.97 20.83
N ASN A 52 -9.28 4.71 20.84
CA ASN A 52 -9.81 3.44 21.33
C ASN A 52 -9.64 2.34 20.26
N PRO A 53 -9.10 1.15 20.59
CA PRO A 53 -8.99 0.03 19.66
C PRO A 53 -10.30 -0.29 18.90
N ASN A 54 -11.44 -0.15 19.59
CA ASN A 54 -12.76 -0.48 19.05
C ASN A 54 -13.21 0.49 17.93
N GLU A 55 -12.60 1.67 17.83
CA GLU A 55 -12.97 2.71 16.86
C GLU A 55 -12.15 2.63 15.56
N ILE A 56 -11.09 1.83 15.54
CA ILE A 56 -10.12 1.80 14.43
C ILE A 56 -10.76 1.39 13.11
N ARG A 57 -11.69 0.44 13.14
CA ARG A 57 -12.41 0.02 11.93
C ARG A 57 -13.25 1.17 11.36
N LYS A 58 -13.96 1.90 12.21
CA LYS A 58 -14.73 3.09 11.83
C LYS A 58 -13.80 4.19 11.31
N LEU A 59 -12.65 4.39 11.94
CA LEU A 59 -11.62 5.33 11.46
C LEU A 59 -11.16 4.98 10.03
N GLY A 60 -11.00 3.69 9.71
CA GLY A 60 -10.70 3.24 8.35
C GLY A 60 -11.79 3.61 7.34
N MET A 61 -13.06 3.42 7.70
CA MET A 61 -14.20 3.81 6.83
C MET A 61 -14.25 5.32 6.59
N LEU A 62 -14.11 6.13 7.65
CA LEU A 62 -14.09 7.59 7.56
C LEU A 62 -12.88 8.09 6.76
N THR A 63 -11.73 7.43 6.90
CA THR A 63 -10.52 7.77 6.14
C THR A 63 -10.70 7.46 4.66
N LYS A 64 -11.35 6.34 4.30
CA LYS A 64 -11.70 6.02 2.90
C LYS A 64 -12.61 7.10 2.30
N GLU A 65 -13.61 7.55 3.06
CA GLU A 65 -14.54 8.61 2.63
C GLU A 65 -13.80 9.92 2.43
N SER A 66 -13.00 10.35 3.41
CA SER A 66 -12.20 11.57 3.36
C SER A 66 -11.17 11.57 2.22
N LEU A 67 -10.54 10.42 1.95
CA LEU A 67 -9.58 10.27 0.86
C LEU A 67 -10.22 10.26 -0.54
N GLY A 68 -11.54 10.07 -0.66
CA GLY A 68 -12.26 10.08 -1.94
C GLY A 68 -11.60 9.21 -3.01
N ASP A 69 -11.20 9.85 -4.12
CA ASP A 69 -10.52 9.23 -5.26
C ASP A 69 -8.99 9.42 -5.26
N SER A 70 -8.42 9.86 -4.13
CA SER A 70 -6.98 10.07 -4.01
C SER A 70 -6.19 8.79 -4.29
N GLN A 71 -5.02 8.96 -4.88
CA GLN A 71 -4.10 7.84 -5.15
C GLN A 71 -3.69 7.12 -3.85
N SER A 72 -3.64 7.82 -2.72
CA SER A 72 -3.30 7.29 -1.40
C SER A 72 -4.24 6.17 -0.94
N LYS A 73 -5.52 6.24 -1.31
CA LYS A 73 -6.50 5.15 -1.05
C LYS A 73 -6.07 3.82 -1.66
N ASN A 74 -5.44 3.85 -2.84
CA ASN A 74 -5.01 2.63 -3.54
C ASN A 74 -3.91 1.86 -2.78
N ALA A 75 -3.17 2.51 -1.87
CA ALA A 75 -2.19 1.83 -1.04
C ALA A 75 -2.85 0.80 -0.09
N PHE A 76 -4.10 1.03 0.30
CA PHE A 76 -4.83 0.19 1.25
C PHE A 76 -5.75 -0.85 0.59
N LYS A 77 -5.88 -0.85 -0.74
CA LYS A 77 -6.75 -1.79 -1.45
C LYS A 77 -6.27 -3.24 -1.30
N ILE A 78 -7.03 -4.07 -0.60
CA ILE A 78 -6.74 -5.50 -0.46
C ILE A 78 -7.81 -6.35 -1.16
N ASN A 79 -7.43 -7.55 -1.60
CA ASN A 79 -8.38 -8.50 -2.18
C ASN A 79 -9.31 -9.02 -1.06
N ASN A 80 -10.60 -9.24 -1.38
CA ASN A 80 -11.62 -9.79 -0.48
C ASN A 80 -11.17 -11.04 0.30
N LYS A 81 -10.36 -11.92 -0.31
CA LYS A 81 -9.79 -13.09 0.41
C LYS A 81 -8.91 -12.71 1.60
N ARG A 82 -8.23 -11.56 1.54
CA ARG A 82 -7.37 -11.05 2.63
C ARG A 82 -8.14 -10.26 3.68
N ILE A 83 -9.33 -9.77 3.35
CA ILE A 83 -10.23 -9.12 4.30
C ILE A 83 -10.72 -10.16 5.33
N ASN A 84 -11.08 -11.36 4.87
CA ASN A 84 -11.60 -12.42 5.74
C ASN A 84 -10.52 -13.10 6.60
N SER A 85 -9.24 -12.95 6.24
CA SER A 85 -8.10 -13.43 7.04
C SER A 85 -7.47 -12.35 7.90
N ALA A 86 -8.08 -11.16 7.98
CA ALA A 86 -7.55 -10.05 8.75
C ALA A 86 -7.64 -10.38 10.24
N SER A 87 -6.55 -10.14 10.99
CA SER A 87 -6.54 -10.39 12.43
C SER A 87 -7.48 -9.42 13.14
N GLU A 88 -8.39 -9.95 13.95
CA GLU A 88 -9.29 -9.15 14.79
C GLU A 88 -8.54 -8.34 15.85
N TYR A 89 -7.39 -8.85 16.31
CA TYR A 89 -6.57 -8.25 17.35
C TYR A 89 -5.54 -7.23 16.83
N SER A 90 -5.41 -7.09 15.52
CA SER A 90 -4.48 -6.14 14.91
C SER A 90 -5.20 -4.85 14.55
N ASN A 91 -4.87 -3.78 15.27
CA ASN A 91 -5.30 -2.40 14.97
C ASN A 91 -5.15 -2.05 13.48
N CYS A 92 -3.96 -2.28 12.92
CA CYS A 92 -3.67 -2.08 11.50
C CYS A 92 -4.61 -2.89 10.58
N SER A 93 -4.86 -4.15 10.93
CA SER A 93 -5.76 -5.00 10.16
C SER A 93 -7.20 -4.47 10.18
N GLN A 94 -7.70 -4.06 11.35
CA GLN A 94 -9.04 -3.48 11.47
C GLN A 94 -9.18 -2.16 10.71
N PHE A 95 -8.14 -1.32 10.71
CA PHE A 95 -8.12 -0.09 9.91
C PHE A 95 -8.19 -0.40 8.41
N ILE A 96 -7.36 -1.33 7.94
CA ILE A 96 -7.34 -1.74 6.53
C ILE A 96 -8.68 -2.35 6.12
N VAL A 97 -9.30 -3.16 6.98
CA VAL A 97 -10.64 -3.70 6.70
C VAL A 97 -11.65 -2.56 6.54
N GLY A 98 -11.66 -1.58 7.45
CA GLY A 98 -12.51 -0.38 7.33
C GLY A 98 -12.27 0.40 6.04
N MET A 99 -11.00 0.53 5.62
CA MET A 99 -10.62 1.18 4.34
C MET A 99 -11.14 0.45 3.09
N ASN A 100 -11.58 -0.80 3.21
CA ASN A 100 -12.07 -1.63 2.10
C ASN A 100 -13.58 -1.93 2.21
N GLN A 101 -14.27 -1.44 3.25
CA GLN A 101 -15.74 -1.42 3.37
C GLN A 101 -16.28 -0.11 2.81
#